data_AF-A0A6P7G7C3-F1
#
_entry.id   AF-A0A6P7G7C3-F1
#
_cell.length_a   1.000
_cell.length_b   1.000
_cell.length_c   1.000
_cell.angle_alpha   90.00
_cell.angle_beta   90.00
_cell.angle_gamma   90.00
#
_symmetry.space_group_name_H-M   'P 1'
#
loop_
_entity.id
_entity.type
_entity.pdbx_description
1 polymer ?
#
loop_
_entity_poly.entity_id
_entity_poly.type
_entity_poly.pdbx_seq_one_letter_code
_entity_poly.pdbx_strand_id
1 'polypeptide(L)'
;MLGTPRDNAEEIVEHPQNIDLHISCESPSKTEIITAIKSLRNNRSPGIDNIAAEILKTDQHLTAELLLPIIREVWETNRIPAGWKKGNIIKLPKKGNLTLCKN
;
A
#
# COMPACT_ATOMS: atom_id res chain seq x y z
N MET A 1 -6.04 9.24 -58.69
CA MET A 1 -6.18 8.14 -57.73
C MET A 1 -6.89 8.68 -56.50
N LEU A 2 -8.12 8.24 -56.27
CA LEU A 2 -8.96 8.65 -55.15
C LEU A 2 -8.41 7.98 -53.88
N GLY A 3 -7.96 8.76 -52.90
CA GLY A 3 -7.67 8.25 -51.57
C GLY A 3 -8.99 7.98 -50.85
N THR A 4 -9.26 6.73 -50.49
CA THR A 4 -10.42 6.38 -49.68
C THR A 4 -10.19 6.84 -48.24
N PRO A 5 -11.21 7.38 -47.54
CA PRO A 5 -11.12 7.66 -46.12
C PRO A 5 -10.82 6.37 -45.36
N ARG A 6 -9.84 6.42 -44.46
CA ARG A 6 -9.57 5.35 -43.51
C ARG A 6 -10.77 5.31 -42.57
N ASP A 7 -11.62 4.30 -42.74
CA ASP A 7 -12.68 3.98 -41.79
C ASP A 7 -12.02 3.81 -40.41
N ASN A 8 -12.27 4.77 -39.53
CA ASN A 8 -11.92 4.67 -38.12
C ASN A 8 -12.91 3.67 -37.51
N ALA A 9 -12.57 2.38 -37.57
CA ALA A 9 -13.14 1.41 -36.67
C ALA A 9 -12.67 1.79 -35.26
N GLU A 10 -13.58 2.35 -34.45
CA GLU A 10 -13.37 2.46 -33.02
C GLU A 10 -13.06 1.06 -32.50
N GLU A 11 -11.79 0.84 -32.17
CA GLU A 11 -11.32 -0.38 -31.53
C GLU A 11 -12.04 -0.48 -30.19
N ILE A 12 -13.00 -1.41 -30.09
CA ILE A 12 -13.70 -1.72 -28.86
C ILE A 12 -12.65 -2.27 -27.90
N VAL A 13 -12.08 -1.41 -27.06
CA VAL A 13 -11.26 -1.82 -25.94
C VAL A 13 -12.20 -2.51 -24.97
N GLU A 14 -12.31 -3.83 -25.07
CA GLU A 14 -12.98 -4.64 -24.05
C GLU A 14 -12.32 -4.32 -22.70
N HIS A 15 -13.04 -3.56 -21.87
CA HIS A 15 -12.69 -3.40 -20.48
C HIS A 15 -12.73 -4.80 -19.85
N PRO A 16 -11.66 -5.22 -19.15
CA PRO A 16 -11.68 -6.50 -18.47
C PRO A 16 -12.92 -6.55 -17.57
N GLN A 17 -13.62 -7.67 -17.69
CA GLN A 17 -14.87 -8.04 -17.03
C GLN A 17 -15.07 -7.30 -15.70
N ASN A 18 -16.21 -6.61 -15.56
CA ASN A 18 -16.67 -6.02 -14.31
C ASN A 18 -16.95 -7.16 -13.31
N ILE A 19 -15.89 -7.69 -12.71
CA ILE A 19 -15.96 -8.70 -11.67
C ILE A 19 -16.51 -7.97 -10.46
N ASP A 20 -17.77 -8.24 -10.13
CA ASP A 20 -18.39 -7.84 -8.88
C ASP A 20 -17.68 -8.56 -7.74
N LEU A 21 -16.58 -7.96 -7.28
CA LEU A 21 -15.86 -8.39 -6.10
C LEU A 21 -16.73 -7.99 -4.92
N HIS A 22 -17.35 -8.98 -4.26
CA HIS A 22 -18.13 -8.79 -3.04
C HIS A 22 -17.22 -8.39 -1.86
N ILE A 23 -16.68 -7.18 -1.93
CA ILE A 23 -15.79 -6.56 -0.96
C ILE A 23 -16.59 -5.49 -0.22
N SER A 24 -16.51 -5.55 1.10
CA SER A 24 -16.98 -4.53 2.01
C SER A 24 -16.42 -3.15 1.71
N CYS A 25 -17.31 -2.15 1.62
CA CYS A 25 -16.95 -0.73 1.51
C CYS A 25 -17.12 0.02 2.84
N GLU A 26 -17.47 -0.68 3.94
CA GLU A 26 -17.53 -0.06 5.26
C GLU A 26 -16.16 0.39 5.78
N SER A 27 -16.18 1.32 6.73
CA SER A 27 -14.97 1.78 7.39
C SER A 27 -14.27 0.62 8.12
N PRO A 28 -12.93 0.59 8.15
CA PRO A 28 -12.18 -0.45 8.86
C PRO A 28 -12.57 -0.58 10.34
N SER A 29 -12.64 -1.82 10.80
CA SER A 29 -12.96 -2.22 12.16
C SER A 29 -11.70 -2.38 13.04
N LYS A 30 -11.87 -2.30 14.36
CA LYS A 30 -10.77 -2.56 15.32
C LYS A 30 -10.19 -3.96 15.14
N THR A 31 -11.02 -4.96 14.83
CA THR A 31 -10.60 -6.36 14.64
C THR A 31 -9.71 -6.53 13.41
N GLU A 32 -10.04 -5.84 12.31
CA GLU A 32 -9.19 -5.83 11.11
C GLU A 32 -7.82 -5.21 11.40
N ILE A 33 -7.78 -4.09 12.14
CA ILE A 33 -6.53 -3.46 12.54
C ILE A 33 -5.70 -4.39 13.43
N ILE A 34 -6.30 -5.05 14.41
CA ILE A 34 -5.61 -6.05 15.26
C ILE A 34 -5.04 -7.18 14.38
N THR A 35 -5.83 -7.67 13.43
CA THR A 35 -5.39 -8.74 12.51
C THR A 35 -4.22 -8.28 11.63
N ALA A 36 -4.25 -7.05 11.15
CA ALA A 36 -3.14 -6.44 10.41
C ALA A 36 -1.89 -6.28 11.26
N ILE A 37 -2.00 -5.80 12.50
CA ILE A 37 -0.86 -5.69 13.44
C ILE A 37 -0.22 -7.06 13.66
N LYS A 38 -1.03 -8.11 13.86
CA LYS A 38 -0.55 -9.49 14.03
C LYS A 38 0.24 -9.99 12.81
N SER A 39 -0.20 -9.62 11.60
CA SER A 39 0.40 -10.10 10.35
C SER A 39 1.71 -9.38 9.96
N LEU A 40 2.04 -8.25 10.61
CA LEU A 40 3.31 -7.56 10.39
C LEU A 40 4.51 -8.49 10.59
N ARG A 41 5.58 -8.31 9.81
CA ARG A 41 6.81 -9.10 9.96
C ARG A 41 7.75 -8.44 10.96
N ASN A 42 8.31 -9.23 11.87
CA ASN A 42 9.34 -8.77 12.80
C ASN A 42 10.69 -8.57 12.09
N ASN A 43 11.61 -7.84 12.75
CA ASN A 43 12.96 -7.52 12.31
C ASN A 43 12.99 -6.79 10.96
N ARG A 44 11.99 -5.95 10.72
CA ARG A 44 11.97 -5.01 9.58
C ARG A 44 12.46 -3.66 10.05
N SER A 45 13.08 -2.91 9.13
CA SER A 45 13.47 -1.53 9.42
C SER A 45 12.21 -0.74 9.80
N PRO A 46 12.25 0.03 10.91
CA PRO A 46 11.16 0.93 11.22
C PRO A 46 11.06 2.03 10.17
N GLY A 47 9.91 2.71 10.16
CA GLY A 47 9.69 3.90 9.34
C GLY A 47 10.48 5.11 9.84
N ILE A 48 10.19 6.28 9.27
CA ILE A 48 10.78 7.56 9.69
C ILE A 48 10.44 7.94 11.14
N ASP A 49 9.40 7.33 11.69
CA ASP A 49 8.92 7.47 13.07
C ASP A 49 9.71 6.62 14.07
N ASN A 50 10.60 5.74 13.60
CA ASN A 50 11.35 4.77 14.40
C ASN A 50 10.46 3.77 15.17
N ILE A 51 9.20 3.58 14.75
CA ILE A 51 8.31 2.62 15.38
C ILE A 51 8.46 1.26 14.67
N ALA A 52 8.99 0.28 15.39
CA ALA A 52 9.15 -1.08 14.88
C ALA A 52 7.86 -1.90 15.05
N ALA A 53 7.68 -2.94 14.23
CA ALA A 53 6.50 -3.81 14.28
C ALA A 53 6.31 -4.48 15.65
N GLU A 54 7.40 -4.77 16.35
CA GLU A 54 7.43 -5.36 17.68
C GLU A 54 6.77 -4.46 18.72
N ILE A 55 6.95 -3.14 18.60
CA ILE A 55 6.32 -2.16 19.50
C ILE A 55 4.81 -2.21 19.31
N LEU A 56 4.35 -2.15 18.05
CA LEU A 56 2.91 -2.23 17.71
C LEU A 56 2.27 -3.55 18.18
N LYS A 57 3.06 -4.63 18.24
CA LYS A 57 2.60 -5.95 18.69
C LYS A 57 2.58 -6.14 20.20
N THR A 58 3.20 -5.25 20.98
CA THR A 58 3.34 -5.39 22.44
C THR A 58 1.98 -5.34 23.13
N ASP A 59 1.15 -4.36 22.78
CA ASP A 59 -0.27 -4.32 23.13
C ASP A 59 -1.09 -3.99 21.88
N GLN A 60 -1.60 -5.05 21.26
CA GLN A 60 -2.33 -4.94 19.99
C GLN A 60 -3.70 -4.29 20.17
N HIS A 61 -4.32 -4.43 21.35
CA HIS A 61 -5.63 -3.86 21.61
C HIS A 61 -5.53 -2.35 21.81
N LEU A 62 -4.56 -1.91 22.62
CA LEU A 62 -4.25 -0.50 22.81
C LEU A 62 -3.78 0.13 21.50
N THR A 63 -2.85 -0.52 20.78
CA THR A 63 -2.36 -0.01 19.50
C THR A 63 -3.49 0.13 18.48
N ALA A 64 -4.37 -0.86 18.37
CA ALA A 64 -5.52 -0.76 17.47
C ALA A 64 -6.50 0.35 17.88
N GLU A 65 -6.66 0.60 19.18
CA GLU A 65 -7.49 1.70 19.68
C GLU A 65 -6.94 3.06 19.29
N LEU A 66 -5.62 3.23 19.38
CA LEU A 66 -4.93 4.46 18.98
C LEU A 66 -4.96 4.68 17.45
N LEU A 67 -4.84 3.60 16.66
CA LEU A 67 -4.79 3.67 15.20
C LEU A 67 -6.18 3.83 14.54
N LEU A 68 -7.23 3.26 15.14
CA LEU A 68 -8.59 3.26 14.58
C LEU A 68 -9.10 4.65 14.15
N PRO A 69 -9.02 5.72 14.96
CA PRO A 69 -9.51 7.04 14.54
C PRO A 69 -8.75 7.58 13.33
N ILE A 70 -7.42 7.37 13.27
CA ILE A 70 -6.58 7.82 12.15
C ILE A 70 -6.97 7.08 10.86
N ILE A 71 -7.11 5.76 10.93
CA ILE A 71 -7.48 4.94 9.78
C ILE A 71 -8.87 5.30 9.26
N ARG A 72 -9.84 5.54 10.16
CA ARG A 72 -11.20 5.96 9.79
C ARG A 72 -11.21 7.35 9.15
N GLU A 73 -10.47 8.30 9.71
CA GLU A 73 -10.38 9.65 9.13
C GLU A 73 -9.82 9.60 7.70
N VAL A 74 -8.77 8.81 7.46
CA VAL A 74 -8.20 8.64 6.12
C VAL A 74 -9.20 7.97 5.17
N TRP A 75 -9.95 6.97 5.63
CA TRP A 75 -10.99 6.29 4.86
C TRP A 75 -12.14 7.24 4.46
N GLU A 76 -12.67 8.01 5.42
CA GLU A 76 -13.80 8.91 5.20
C GLU A 76 -13.43 10.13 4.36
N THR A 77 -12.27 10.73 4.63
CA THR A 77 -11.85 11.97 3.94
C THR A 77 -11.16 11.70 2.61
N ASN A 78 -10.71 10.47 2.37
CA ASN A 78 -9.83 10.10 1.26
C ASN A 78 -8.53 10.93 1.18
N ARG A 79 -8.10 11.51 2.31
CA ARG A 79 -6.89 12.35 2.38
C ARG A 79 -5.75 11.59 3.02
N ILE A 80 -4.72 11.30 2.23
CA ILE A 80 -3.51 10.65 2.73
C ILE A 80 -2.66 11.64 3.55
N PRO A 81 -2.30 11.31 4.81
CA PRO A 81 -1.46 12.15 5.65
C PRO A 81 -0.10 12.44 5.00
N ALA A 82 0.39 13.68 5.14
CA ALA A 82 1.67 14.09 4.54
C ALA A 82 2.86 13.25 5.02
N GLY A 83 2.82 12.76 6.27
CA GLY A 83 3.85 11.87 6.82
C GLY A 83 3.94 10.53 6.09
N TRP A 84 2.81 9.97 5.63
CA TRP A 84 2.76 8.69 4.93
C TRP A 84 3.32 8.76 3.51
N LYS A 85 3.40 9.97 2.94
CA LYS A 85 4.01 10.24 1.63
C LYS A 85 5.54 10.33 1.69
N LYS A 86 6.14 10.19 2.88
CA LYS A 86 7.59 10.27 3.10
C LYS A 86 8.14 8.88 3.43
N GLY A 87 9.31 8.56 2.91
CA GLY A 87 10.03 7.32 3.20
C GLY A 87 11.54 7.55 3.27
N ASN A 88 12.23 6.74 4.07
CA ASN A 88 13.69 6.76 4.16
C ASN A 88 14.29 5.78 3.14
N ILE A 89 15.25 6.23 2.33
CA ILE A 89 15.93 5.40 1.33
C ILE A 89 17.39 5.25 1.74
N ILE A 90 17.75 4.04 2.17
CA ILE A 90 19.13 3.67 2.48
C ILE A 90 19.62 2.70 1.41
N LYS A 91 20.72 3.06 0.74
CA LYS A 91 21.34 2.20 -0.27
C LYS A 91 22.13 1.10 0.43
N LEU A 92 21.77 -0.16 0.19
CA LEU A 92 22.52 -1.32 0.67
C LEU A 92 23.26 -1.96 -0.50
N PRO A 93 24.57 -2.26 -0.38
CA PRO A 93 25.28 -3.00 -1.41
C PRO A 93 24.71 -4.43 -1.51
N LYS A 94 24.49 -4.91 -2.74
CA LYS A 94 24.16 -6.33 -2.98
C LYS A 94 25.36 -7.21 -2.63
N LYS A 95 25.10 -8.48 -2.32
CA LYS A 95 26.15 -9.48 -2.08
C LYS A 95 26.98 -9.69 -3.36
N GLY A 96 28.31 -9.67 -3.25
CA GLY A 96 29.22 -9.88 -4.38
C GLY A 96 30.44 -8.96 -4.33
N ASN A 97 31.30 -9.03 -5.34
CA ASN A 97 32.40 -8.08 -5.47
C ASN A 97 31.86 -6.73 -5.96
N LEU A 98 31.90 -5.71 -5.11
CA LEU A 98 31.38 -4.37 -5.38
C LEU A 98 32.18 -3.60 -6.44
N THR A 99 33.39 -4.06 -6.80
CA THR A 99 34.22 -3.44 -7.84
C THR A 99 33.90 -3.95 -9.24
N LEU A 100 33.05 -4.97 -9.36
CA LEU A 100 32.64 -5.55 -10.63
C LEU A 100 31.18 -5.18 -10.91
N CYS A 101 30.94 -4.39 -11.95
CA CYS A 101 29.59 -4.09 -12.45
C CYS A 101 29.01 -5.30 -13.20
N LYS A 102 28.69 -6.38 -12.48
CA LYS A 102 27.94 -7.54 -12.98
C LYS A 102 26.63 -7.63 -12.19
N ASN A 103 25.50 -7.41 -12.85
CA ASN A 103 24.16 -7.63 -12.30
C ASN A 103 23.62 -8.99 -12.72
#